data_AF-A0A9D6GF76-F1
#
_entry.id   AF-A0A9D6GF76-F1
#
_cell.length_a   1.000
_cell.length_b   1.000
_cell.length_c   1.000
_cell.angle_alpha   90.00
_cell.angle_beta   90.00
_cell.angle_gamma   90.00
#
_symmetry.space_group_name_H-M   'P 1'
#
loop_
_entity.id
_entity.type
_entity.pdbx_description
1 polymer ?
#
loop_
_entity_poly.entity_id
_entity_poly.type
_entity_poly.pdbx_seq_one_letter_code
_entity_poly.pdbx_strand_id
1 'polypeptide(L)'
;MKQKIYALAIIAATTIALGGSTANAVGGGVSGGAAAARGDDQPAVLFGDGGIFAQITNVMLFIVGAISVIMIIIGGLRYVLSGGDSANVSAAKNTILYAIVGIIVALLAYAAVSFVTGTFANGGSFTGGGGGGATSF
;
A
#
# COMPACT_ATOMS: atom_id res chain seq x y z
N MET A 1 41.25 13.53 6.92
CA MET A 1 40.72 13.69 5.54
C MET A 1 39.44 12.88 5.29
N LYS A 2 39.25 11.69 5.85
CA LYS A 2 38.08 10.81 5.60
C LYS A 2 36.71 11.40 6.00
N GLN A 3 36.66 12.17 7.09
CA GLN A 3 35.43 12.80 7.62
C GLN A 3 34.78 13.82 6.66
N LYS A 4 35.59 14.56 5.87
CA LYS A 4 35.09 15.57 4.91
C LYS A 4 34.45 14.93 3.67
N ILE A 5 34.88 13.71 3.31
CA ILE A 5 34.37 12.95 2.17
C ILE A 5 32.97 12.38 2.47
N TYR A 6 32.74 11.86 3.68
CA TYR A 6 31.40 11.40 4.08
C TYR A 6 30.39 12.55 4.17
N ALA A 7 30.80 13.72 4.67
CA ALA A 7 29.93 14.90 4.73
C ALA A 7 29.53 15.41 3.34
N LEU A 8 30.44 15.40 2.37
CA LEU A 8 30.15 15.80 0.98
C LEU A 8 29.23 14.78 0.29
N ALA A 9 29.37 13.48 0.57
CA ALA A 9 28.50 12.44 0.05
C ALA A 9 27.06 12.54 0.58
N ILE A 10 26.89 12.90 1.87
CA ILE A 10 25.57 13.12 2.46
C ILE A 10 24.91 14.38 1.88
N ILE A 11 25.66 15.48 1.75
CA ILE A 11 25.12 16.73 1.16
C ILE A 11 24.75 16.53 -0.30
N ALA A 12 25.59 15.85 -1.10
CA ALA A 12 25.29 15.54 -2.49
C ALA A 12 24.07 14.61 -2.64
N ALA A 13 23.92 13.61 -1.76
CA ALA A 13 22.73 12.75 -1.73
C ALA A 13 21.46 13.52 -1.35
N THR A 14 21.57 14.53 -0.47
CA THR A 14 20.42 15.35 -0.05
C THR A 14 19.99 16.34 -1.13
N THR A 15 20.93 16.85 -1.94
CA THR A 15 20.62 17.79 -3.04
C THR A 15 20.03 17.12 -4.28
N ILE A 16 20.13 15.79 -4.42
CA ILE A 16 19.49 15.05 -5.52
C ILE A 16 17.99 14.80 -5.25
N ALA A 17 17.51 15.07 -4.03
CA ALA A 17 16.14 14.78 -3.60
C ALA A 17 15.17 15.99 -3.62
N LEU A 18 15.55 17.13 -4.20
CA LEU A 18 14.65 18.28 -4.37
C LEU A 18 14.42 18.57 -5.85
N GLY A 19 13.87 17.58 -6.55
CA GLY A 19 13.14 17.82 -7.79
C GLY A 19 11.88 18.61 -7.45
N GLY A 20 11.95 19.93 -7.47
CA GLY A 20 10.78 20.78 -7.33
C GLY A 20 9.91 20.64 -8.58
N SER A 21 8.85 19.84 -8.49
CA SER A 21 7.83 19.71 -9.53
C SER A 21 7.18 21.08 -9.73
N THR A 22 7.38 21.70 -10.90
CA THR A 22 6.74 22.97 -11.23
C THR A 22 5.25 22.73 -11.46
N ALA A 23 4.43 23.14 -10.51
CA ALA A 23 2.97 23.11 -10.57
C ALA A 23 2.42 24.10 -11.62
N ASN A 24 2.29 23.68 -12.89
CA ASN A 24 1.65 24.49 -13.92
C ASN A 24 0.17 24.08 -14.07
N ALA A 25 -0.73 24.89 -13.52
CA ALA A 25 -2.19 24.69 -13.57
C ALA A 25 -2.91 25.56 -14.60
N VAL A 26 -2.20 26.16 -15.56
CA VAL A 26 -2.81 27.10 -16.50
C VAL A 26 -3.68 26.33 -17.52
N GLY A 27 -5.00 26.36 -17.31
CA GLY A 27 -6.01 25.76 -18.19
C GLY A 27 -6.97 24.76 -17.53
N GLY A 28 -6.70 24.28 -16.31
CA GLY A 28 -7.47 23.20 -15.68
C GLY A 28 -8.53 23.60 -14.64
N GLY A 29 -8.77 24.90 -14.43
CA GLY A 29 -9.68 25.38 -13.37
C GLY A 29 -9.23 24.96 -11.96
N VAL A 30 -10.15 24.95 -10.99
CA VAL A 30 -9.85 24.58 -9.59
C VAL A 30 -9.31 23.15 -9.44
N SER A 31 -9.72 22.22 -10.32
CA SER A 31 -9.24 20.83 -10.32
C SER A 31 -7.81 20.72 -10.87
N GLY A 32 -7.45 21.46 -11.91
CA GLY A 32 -6.07 21.57 -12.40
C GLY A 32 -5.14 22.24 -11.40
N GLY A 33 -5.63 23.27 -10.70
CA GLY A 33 -4.92 23.90 -9.58
C GLY A 33 -4.68 22.93 -8.42
N ALA A 34 -5.71 22.18 -8.03
CA ALA A 34 -5.60 21.15 -7.00
C ALA A 34 -4.65 20.02 -7.40
N ALA A 35 -4.65 19.57 -8.67
CA ALA A 35 -3.74 18.55 -9.15
C ALA A 35 -2.28 19.02 -9.18
N ALA A 36 -2.02 20.25 -9.61
CA ALA A 36 -0.68 20.81 -9.66
C ALA A 36 -0.08 21.04 -8.25
N ALA A 37 -0.92 21.26 -7.23
CA ALA A 37 -0.48 21.39 -5.84
C ALA A 37 -0.25 20.04 -5.13
N ARG A 38 -0.55 18.89 -5.76
CA ARG A 38 -0.33 17.55 -5.18
C ARG A 38 1.11 17.11 -5.42
N GLY A 39 1.71 16.48 -4.41
CA GLY A 39 3.01 15.81 -4.56
C GLY A 39 2.89 14.56 -5.42
N ASP A 40 3.98 14.21 -6.11
CA ASP A 40 4.01 13.12 -7.11
C ASP A 40 3.64 11.74 -6.53
N ASP A 41 3.83 11.52 -5.22
CA ASP A 41 3.48 10.26 -4.53
C ASP A 41 2.10 10.27 -3.85
N GLN A 42 1.31 11.35 -4.01
CA GLN A 42 0.03 11.48 -3.31
C GLN A 42 -1.14 10.91 -4.14
N PRO A 43 -1.90 9.92 -3.64
CA PRO A 43 -3.02 9.34 -4.37
C PRO A 43 -4.08 10.42 -4.65
N ALA A 44 -4.47 10.53 -5.93
CA ALA A 44 -5.40 11.54 -6.42
C ALA A 44 -6.86 11.28 -6.00
N VAL A 45 -7.17 10.01 -5.75
CA VAL A 45 -8.51 9.47 -5.55
C VAL A 45 -8.58 8.65 -4.25
N LEU A 46 -9.77 8.55 -3.67
CA LEU A 46 -9.98 7.72 -2.49
C LEU A 46 -10.13 6.24 -2.89
N PHE A 47 -10.92 5.97 -3.94
CA PHE A 47 -11.24 4.65 -4.46
C PHE A 47 -10.74 4.51 -5.91
N GLY A 48 -10.38 3.30 -6.33
CA GLY A 48 -9.86 3.00 -7.67
C GLY A 48 -8.39 2.59 -7.68
N ASP A 49 -7.90 2.24 -8.87
CA ASP A 49 -6.50 1.82 -9.08
C ASP A 49 -5.56 3.03 -8.85
N GLY A 50 -4.78 2.99 -7.78
CA GLY A 50 -4.01 4.14 -7.28
C GLY A 50 -4.70 5.01 -6.22
N GLY A 51 -5.86 4.60 -5.71
CA GLY A 51 -6.50 5.26 -4.57
C GLY A 51 -5.85 4.96 -3.23
N ILE A 52 -6.07 5.82 -2.23
CA ILE A 52 -5.47 5.66 -0.89
C ILE A 52 -5.80 4.30 -0.25
N PHE A 53 -7.03 3.79 -0.44
CA PHE A 53 -7.43 2.49 0.09
C PHE A 53 -6.68 1.34 -0.58
N ALA A 54 -6.50 1.38 -1.91
CA ALA A 54 -5.75 0.36 -2.63
C ALA A 54 -4.27 0.36 -2.22
N GLN A 55 -3.68 1.55 -2.06
CA GLN A 55 -2.30 1.71 -1.64
C GLN A 55 -2.08 1.19 -0.20
N ILE A 56 -2.96 1.55 0.74
CA ILE A 56 -2.90 1.06 2.12
C ILE A 56 -3.08 -0.45 2.17
N THR A 57 -4.06 -1.01 1.45
CA THR A 57 -4.27 -2.46 1.41
C THR A 57 -3.06 -3.18 0.86
N ASN A 58 -2.44 -2.69 -0.21
CA ASN A 58 -1.25 -3.31 -0.80
C ASN A 58 -0.06 -3.32 0.18
N VAL A 59 0.21 -2.19 0.85
CA VAL A 59 1.27 -2.09 1.86
C VAL A 59 0.98 -3.00 3.06
N MET A 60 -0.27 -3.05 3.54
CA MET A 60 -0.66 -3.95 4.63
C MET A 60 -0.53 -5.42 4.24
N LEU A 61 -0.90 -5.81 3.02
CA LEU A 61 -0.72 -7.18 2.53
C LEU A 61 0.75 -7.57 2.47
N PHE A 62 1.63 -6.65 2.08
CA PHE A 62 3.07 -6.90 2.08
C PHE A 62 3.61 -7.17 3.50
N ILE A 63 3.23 -6.34 4.48
CA ILE A 63 3.64 -6.49 5.88
C ILE A 63 3.08 -7.79 6.48
N VAL A 64 1.78 -8.05 6.29
CA VAL A 64 1.12 -9.27 6.79
C VAL A 64 1.74 -10.50 6.15
N GLY A 65 1.98 -10.49 4.84
CA GLY A 65 2.66 -11.58 4.14
C GLY A 65 4.04 -11.88 4.71
N ALA A 66 4.85 -10.85 4.94
CA ALA A 66 6.18 -11.01 5.54
C ALA A 66 6.11 -11.60 6.97
N ILE A 67 5.21 -11.11 7.81
CA ILE A 67 5.02 -11.60 9.19
C ILE A 67 4.54 -13.05 9.19
N SER A 68 3.58 -13.39 8.33
CA SER A 68 3.04 -14.75 8.22
C SER A 68 4.13 -15.77 7.89
N VAL A 69 5.02 -15.46 6.94
CA VAL A 69 6.13 -16.37 6.57
C VAL A 69 7.07 -16.61 7.76
N ILE A 70 7.42 -15.55 8.50
CA ILE A 70 8.30 -15.67 9.69
C ILE A 70 7.67 -16.58 10.75
N MET A 71 6.37 -16.42 11.03
CA MET A 71 5.66 -17.24 12.02
C MET A 71 5.56 -18.71 11.60
N ILE A 72 5.40 -19.00 10.30
CA ILE A 72 5.44 -20.37 9.78
C ILE A 72 6.83 -20.99 9.99
N ILE A 73 7.90 -20.24 9.73
CA ILE A 73 9.27 -20.74 9.91
C ILE A 73 9.52 -21.09 11.39
N ILE A 74 9.16 -20.19 12.32
CA ILE A 74 9.36 -20.42 13.76
C ILE A 74 8.53 -21.62 14.25
N GLY A 75 7.26 -21.72 13.83
CA GLY A 75 6.40 -22.85 14.15
C GLY A 75 6.90 -24.17 13.55
N GLY A 76 7.40 -24.12 12.31
CA GLY A 76 7.94 -25.27 11.59
C GLY A 76 9.22 -25.81 12.21
N LEU A 77 10.17 -24.92 12.54
CA LEU A 77 11.41 -25.31 13.24
C LEU A 77 11.09 -25.93 14.59
N ARG A 78 10.19 -25.32 15.36
CA ARG A 78 9.75 -25.88 16.65
C ARG A 78 9.08 -27.25 16.47
N TYR A 79 8.27 -27.44 15.43
CA TYR A 79 7.62 -28.72 15.15
C TYR A 79 8.64 -29.84 14.89
N VAL A 80 9.65 -29.57 14.07
CA VAL A 80 10.71 -30.56 13.74
C VAL A 80 11.60 -30.85 14.95
N LEU A 81 11.94 -29.83 15.76
CA LEU A 81 12.77 -30.00 16.96
C LEU A 81 12.03 -30.62 18.15
N SER A 82 10.70 -30.75 18.10
CA SER A 82 9.89 -31.22 19.25
C SER A 82 10.11 -32.69 19.60
N GLY A 83 10.78 -33.49 18.76
CA GLY A 83 11.26 -34.82 19.12
C GLY A 83 10.19 -35.85 19.51
N GLY A 84 8.90 -35.59 19.23
CA GLY A 84 7.79 -36.47 19.57
C GLY A 84 7.04 -36.12 20.87
N ASP A 85 7.44 -35.09 21.60
CA ASP A 85 6.66 -34.59 22.74
C ASP A 85 5.35 -33.95 22.25
N SER A 86 4.23 -34.59 22.60
CA SER A 86 2.87 -34.21 22.18
C SER A 86 2.53 -32.75 22.50
N ALA A 87 3.00 -32.24 23.64
CA ALA A 87 2.72 -30.86 24.04
C ALA A 87 3.38 -29.85 23.10
N ASN A 88 4.66 -30.06 22.79
CA ASN A 88 5.43 -29.19 21.91
C ASN A 88 4.99 -29.29 20.45
N VAL A 89 4.65 -30.50 20.01
CA VAL A 89 4.06 -30.74 18.69
C VAL A 89 2.71 -30.02 18.53
N SER A 90 1.84 -30.12 19.53
CA SER A 90 0.51 -29.47 19.48
C SER A 90 0.64 -27.94 19.46
N ALA A 91 1.52 -27.38 20.30
CA ALA A 91 1.78 -25.94 20.31
C ALA A 91 2.35 -25.43 18.97
N ALA A 92 3.27 -26.18 18.36
CA ALA A 92 3.83 -25.83 17.06
C ALA A 92 2.76 -25.88 15.95
N LYS A 93 1.91 -26.91 15.95
CA LYS A 93 0.80 -27.02 15.00
C LYS A 93 -0.20 -25.88 15.12
N ASN A 94 -0.58 -25.49 16.35
CA ASN A 94 -1.48 -24.35 16.56
C ASN A 94 -0.88 -23.05 16.03
N THR A 95 0.42 -22.85 16.24
CA THR A 95 1.14 -21.67 15.74
C THR A 95 1.11 -21.61 14.20
N ILE A 96 1.38 -22.74 13.54
CA ILE A 96 1.32 -22.83 12.07
C ILE A 96 -0.12 -22.62 11.57
N LEU A 97 -1.10 -23.22 12.24
CA LEU A 97 -2.51 -23.09 11.88
C LEU A 97 -2.97 -21.63 11.92
N TYR A 98 -2.64 -20.90 13.00
CA TYR A 98 -2.97 -19.48 13.10
C TYR A 98 -2.27 -18.64 12.03
N ALA A 99 -1.02 -18.97 11.69
CA ALA A 99 -0.31 -18.28 10.60
C ALA A 99 -0.97 -18.50 9.23
N ILE A 100 -1.43 -19.73 8.95
CA ILE A 100 -2.15 -20.07 7.71
C ILE A 100 -3.51 -19.36 7.65
N VAL A 101 -4.27 -19.36 8.75
CA VAL A 101 -5.56 -18.65 8.83
C VAL A 101 -5.36 -17.16 8.57
N GLY A 102 -4.29 -16.55 9.09
CA GLY A 102 -3.95 -15.15 8.80
C GLY A 102 -3.77 -14.86 7.30
N ILE A 103 -3.11 -15.76 6.57
CA ILE A 103 -2.93 -15.61 5.11
C ILE A 103 -4.28 -15.70 4.39
N ILE A 104 -5.12 -16.69 4.75
CA ILE A 104 -6.44 -16.87 4.13
C ILE A 104 -7.30 -15.62 4.35
N VAL A 105 -7.33 -15.10 5.59
CA VAL A 105 -8.10 -13.89 5.92
C VAL A 105 -7.57 -12.67 5.17
N ALA A 106 -6.24 -12.53 5.01
CA ALA A 106 -5.65 -11.43 4.24
C ALA A 106 -6.07 -11.45 2.76
N LEU A 107 -6.07 -12.63 2.13
CA LEU A 107 -6.54 -12.80 0.75
C LEU A 107 -8.03 -12.47 0.61
N LEU A 108 -8.85 -12.89 1.57
CA LEU A 108 -10.27 -12.55 1.60
C LEU A 108 -10.51 -11.05 1.83
N ALA A 109 -9.72 -10.41 2.68
CA ALA A 109 -9.80 -8.97 2.93
C ALA A 109 -9.52 -8.16 1.66
N TYR A 110 -8.52 -8.57 0.85
CA TYR A 110 -8.25 -7.93 -0.44
C TYR A 110 -9.46 -7.98 -1.38
N ALA A 111 -10.05 -9.17 -1.53
CA ALA A 111 -11.24 -9.36 -2.35
C ALA A 111 -12.42 -8.53 -1.83
N ALA A 112 -12.64 -8.52 -0.51
CA ALA A 112 -13.69 -7.72 0.11
C ALA A 112 -13.51 -6.21 -0.14
N VAL A 113 -12.29 -5.68 0.00
CA VAL A 113 -12.00 -4.27 -0.30
C VAL A 113 -12.27 -3.97 -1.78
N SER A 114 -11.80 -4.81 -2.70
CA SER A 114 -12.07 -4.63 -4.14
C SER A 114 -13.59 -4.65 -4.44
N PHE A 115 -14.34 -5.51 -3.77
CA PHE A 115 -15.80 -5.59 -3.91
C PHE A 115 -16.48 -4.33 -3.39
N VAL A 116 -16.07 -3.83 -2.22
CA VAL A 116 -16.60 -2.60 -1.63
C VAL A 116 -16.28 -1.39 -2.51
N THR A 117 -15.02 -1.23 -2.97
CA THR A 117 -14.64 -0.14 -3.87
C THR A 117 -15.37 -0.22 -5.22
N GLY A 118 -15.53 -1.41 -5.79
CA GLY A 118 -16.27 -1.63 -7.02
C GLY A 118 -17.77 -1.34 -6.86
N THR A 119 -18.36 -1.73 -5.73
CA THR A 119 -19.78 -1.48 -5.44
C THR A 119 -20.05 0.00 -5.16
N PHE A 120 -19.14 0.73 -4.52
CA PHE A 120 -19.30 2.18 -4.34
C PHE A 120 -18.96 2.97 -5.61
N ALA A 121 -18.04 2.49 -6.45
CA ALA A 121 -17.75 3.09 -7.75
C ALA A 121 -18.89 2.88 -8.78
N ASN A 122 -19.62 1.77 -8.71
CA ASN A 122 -20.70 1.43 -9.67
C ASN A 122 -22.13 1.60 -9.09
N GLY A 123 -22.31 1.49 -7.78
CA GLY A 123 -23.61 1.55 -7.09
C GLY A 123 -23.98 2.95 -6.55
N GLY A 124 -23.14 3.94 -6.84
CA GLY A 124 -23.35 5.34 -6.53
C GLY A 124 -22.88 6.19 -7.70
N SER A 125 -23.49 6.01 -8.88
CA SER A 125 -23.38 6.97 -9.97
C SER A 125 -24.00 8.31 -9.55
N PHE A 126 -23.32 9.06 -8.67
CA PHE A 126 -23.26 10.50 -8.82
C PHE A 126 -22.36 10.77 -10.01
N THR A 127 -22.88 10.46 -11.20
CA THR A 127 -22.49 11.11 -12.42
C THR A 127 -22.90 12.57 -12.28
N GLY A 128 -22.16 13.33 -11.48
CA GLY A 128 -21.97 14.75 -11.68
C GLY A 128 -21.14 14.89 -12.95
N GLY A 129 -21.79 14.74 -14.09
CA GLY A 129 -21.23 15.07 -15.40
C GLY A 129 -21.00 16.58 -15.46
N GLY A 130 -19.91 17.02 -14.84
CA GLY A 130 -19.38 18.37 -14.97
C GLY A 130 -18.22 18.35 -15.95
N GLY A 131 -18.45 18.83 -17.17
CA GLY A 131 -17.37 19.24 -18.08
C GLY A 131 -17.46 18.67 -19.49
N GLY A 132 -18.46 19.08 -20.27
CA GLY A 132 -18.54 18.75 -21.69
C GLY A 132 -19.61 19.56 -22.41
N GLY A 133 -19.42 20.89 -22.51
CA GLY A 133 -20.37 21.75 -23.21
C GLY A 133 -20.10 23.24 -23.11
N ALA A 134 -18.93 23.69 -23.55
CA ALA A 134 -18.70 25.11 -23.85
C ALA A 134 -17.86 25.21 -25.13
N THR A 135 -18.39 24.67 -26.22
CA THR A 135 -17.94 24.96 -27.60
C THR A 135 -19.17 25.10 -28.48
N SER A 136 -19.89 26.22 -28.34
CA SER A 136 -20.73 26.76 -29.41
C SER A 136 -20.89 28.26 -29.18
N PHE A 137 -20.34 29.03 -30.13
CA PHE A 137 -20.26 30.49 -30.29
C PHE A 137 -19.16 31.18 -29.48
#